data_AF-A0A6J8ESA2-F1
#
_entry.id   AF-A0A6J8ESA2-F1
#
_cell.length_a   1.000
_cell.length_b   1.000
_cell.length_c   1.000
_cell.angle_alpha   90.00
_cell.angle_beta   90.00
_cell.angle_gamma   90.00
#
_symmetry.space_group_name_H-M   'P 1'
#
loop_
_entity.id
_entity.type
_entity.pdbx_description
1 polymer ?
#
loop_
_entity_poly.entity_id
_entity_poly.type
_entity_poly.pdbx_seq_one_letter_code
_entity_poly.pdbx_strand_id
1 'polypeptide(L)'
;MNLKLLTGIEFSLIVWICYVSYVNGLSCLFCDRAVNVTDCLTQIASCQDRTEECFLDWQVLPDLSAVLSAGCRSKQVCNLISSAFGKRASKRTLGCSQCCNSPPNSKNVPCNGYLCEQAPVAAGTACGICDRVSDPKDCSVDQTCQPSETCIVKTLFTGGVLKYELGCEQKFVCDLMLKEYKNTHSSHTGKRADHGDLVLCAACCDGLGCNKNQCSEVIKNQPCFNSTICG
;
A
#
# COMPACT_ATOMS: atom_id res chain seq x y z
N MET A 1 -26.53 -17.72 65.60
CA MET A 1 -25.93 -16.49 65.05
C MET A 1 -24.49 -16.80 64.66
N ASN A 2 -24.21 -17.00 63.38
CA ASN A 2 -22.84 -17.03 62.85
C ASN A 2 -22.90 -16.65 61.37
N LEU A 3 -22.99 -15.35 61.11
CA LEU A 3 -22.74 -14.78 59.78
C LEU A 3 -21.34 -14.15 59.86
N LYS A 4 -20.31 -14.93 59.53
CA LYS A 4 -18.93 -14.45 59.51
C LYS A 4 -18.67 -13.70 58.20
N LEU A 5 -18.22 -12.45 58.39
CA LEU A 5 -17.34 -11.66 57.51
C LEU A 5 -16.84 -12.37 56.24
N LEU A 6 -17.50 -12.11 55.11
CA LEU A 6 -16.98 -12.34 53.75
C LEU A 6 -17.48 -11.20 52.87
N THR A 7 -17.03 -9.97 53.11
CA THR A 7 -17.53 -8.80 52.33
C THR A 7 -16.45 -7.82 51.86
N GLY A 8 -15.19 -7.96 52.28
CA GLY A 8 -14.13 -6.99 51.91
C GLY A 8 -13.30 -7.36 50.67
N ILE A 9 -12.86 -8.62 50.59
CA ILE A 9 -11.86 -9.06 49.60
C ILE A 9 -12.51 -9.32 48.22
N GLU A 10 -13.72 -9.90 48.21
CA GLU A 10 -14.43 -10.19 46.96
C GLU A 10 -14.89 -8.91 46.23
N PHE A 11 -15.33 -7.89 46.97
CA PHE A 11 -15.70 -6.59 46.35
C PHE A 11 -14.50 -5.91 45.70
N SER A 12 -13.32 -5.93 46.34
CA SER A 12 -12.11 -5.35 45.73
C SER A 12 -11.68 -6.09 44.48
N LEU A 13 -11.73 -7.42 44.46
CA LEU A 13 -11.40 -8.24 43.28
C LEU A 13 -12.39 -8.03 42.14
N ILE A 14 -13.69 -7.96 42.42
CA ILE A 14 -14.73 -7.72 41.40
C ILE A 14 -14.57 -6.31 40.80
N VAL A 15 -14.32 -5.28 41.62
CA VAL A 15 -14.09 -3.91 41.14
C VAL A 15 -12.80 -3.85 40.29
N TRP A 16 -11.74 -4.57 40.67
CA TRP A 16 -10.51 -4.64 39.90
C TRP A 16 -10.69 -5.38 38.56
N ILE A 17 -11.40 -6.51 38.55
CA ILE A 17 -11.71 -7.27 37.32
C ILE A 17 -12.62 -6.45 36.39
N CYS A 18 -13.61 -5.74 36.94
CA CYS A 18 -14.46 -4.83 36.16
C CYS A 18 -13.67 -3.62 35.62
N TYR A 19 -12.73 -3.07 36.37
CA TYR A 19 -11.88 -1.96 35.93
C TYR A 19 -10.92 -2.38 34.82
N VAL A 20 -10.27 -3.55 34.95
CA VAL A 20 -9.36 -4.08 33.91
C VAL A 20 -10.14 -4.48 32.65
N SER A 21 -11.37 -4.96 32.78
CA SER A 21 -12.24 -5.26 31.62
C SER A 21 -12.78 -3.99 30.92
N TYR A 22 -12.76 -2.83 31.60
CA TYR A 22 -13.23 -1.55 31.07
C TYR A 22 -12.25 -0.92 30.07
N VAL A 23 -10.97 -1.30 30.09
CA VAL A 23 -9.89 -0.62 29.32
C VAL A 23 -9.59 -1.28 27.97
N ASN A 24 -10.31 -2.33 27.56
CA ASN A 24 -10.05 -3.00 26.28
C ASN A 24 -10.68 -2.23 25.11
N GLY A 25 -10.13 -1.05 24.81
CA GLY A 25 -10.47 -0.27 23.62
C GLY A 25 -10.05 -1.00 22.33
N LEU A 26 -10.70 -0.66 21.21
CA LEU A 26 -10.40 -1.23 19.90
C LEU A 26 -8.93 -0.94 19.54
N SER A 27 -8.14 -1.98 19.29
CA SER A 27 -6.74 -1.80 18.87
C SER A 27 -6.67 -1.56 17.37
N CYS A 28 -6.06 -0.46 16.97
CA CYS A 28 -5.95 0.00 15.59
C CYS A 28 -4.48 0.27 15.23
N LEU A 29 -4.13 0.11 13.95
CA LEU A 29 -2.90 0.70 13.42
C LEU A 29 -2.97 2.21 13.54
N PHE A 30 -1.85 2.83 13.86
CA PHE A 30 -1.71 4.26 14.02
C PHE A 30 -0.49 4.76 13.25
N CYS A 31 -0.70 5.70 12.34
CA CYS A 31 0.39 6.37 11.63
C CYS A 31 -0.15 7.63 10.95
N ASP A 32 0.71 8.64 10.84
CA ASP A 32 0.42 9.86 10.09
C ASP A 32 1.39 9.95 8.92
N ARG A 33 0.85 10.07 7.70
CA ARG A 33 1.61 10.17 6.44
C ARG A 33 2.72 9.12 6.28
N ALA A 34 2.43 7.88 6.60
CA ALA A 34 3.29 6.75 6.28
C ALA A 34 3.37 6.55 4.76
N VAL A 35 4.50 6.00 4.30
CA VAL A 35 4.66 5.63 2.88
C VAL A 35 4.03 4.25 2.63
N ASN A 36 4.08 3.36 3.64
CA ASN A 36 3.49 2.03 3.56
C ASN A 36 2.72 1.65 4.84
N VAL A 37 1.77 0.72 4.73
CA VAL A 37 1.07 0.12 5.87
C VAL A 37 2.05 -0.58 6.84
N THR A 38 3.20 -1.06 6.34
CA THR A 38 4.26 -1.68 7.17
C THR A 38 4.81 -0.70 8.21
N ASP A 39 4.94 0.58 7.87
CA ASP A 39 5.41 1.60 8.81
C ASP A 39 4.41 1.74 9.98
N CYS A 40 3.13 1.52 9.69
CA CYS A 40 2.04 1.55 10.66
C CYS A 40 1.94 0.26 11.49
N LEU A 41 2.43 -0.89 11.01
CA LEU A 41 2.39 -2.17 11.76
C LEU A 41 3.16 -2.11 13.08
N THR A 42 4.14 -1.22 13.19
CA THR A 42 4.92 -1.04 14.42
C THR A 42 4.22 -0.16 15.46
N GLN A 43 3.14 0.53 15.07
CA GLN A 43 2.46 1.53 15.86
C GLN A 43 0.99 1.13 16.04
N ILE A 44 0.71 0.47 17.16
CA ILE A 44 -0.65 0.04 17.52
C ILE A 44 -1.13 0.94 18.66
N ALA A 45 -2.28 1.58 18.47
CA ALA A 45 -2.93 2.40 19.48
C ALA A 45 -4.31 1.83 19.82
N SER A 46 -4.73 1.98 21.07
CA SER A 46 -6.09 1.65 21.50
C SER A 46 -6.98 2.90 21.37
N CYS A 47 -8.09 2.76 20.66
CA CYS A 47 -9.13 3.80 20.61
C CYS A 47 -9.82 3.86 21.97
N GLN A 48 -9.75 5.02 22.62
CA GLN A 48 -10.23 5.20 23.99
C GLN A 48 -11.76 5.29 24.06
N ASP A 49 -12.43 5.59 22.95
CA ASP A 49 -13.87 5.77 22.89
C ASP A 49 -14.58 4.61 22.14
N ARG A 50 -15.69 4.13 22.70
CA ARG A 50 -16.60 3.16 22.05
C ARG A 50 -17.29 3.74 20.81
N THR A 51 -17.25 5.06 20.65
CA THR A 51 -17.75 5.72 19.45
C THR A 51 -16.71 5.81 18.33
N GLU A 52 -15.49 5.30 18.54
CA GLU A 52 -14.44 5.24 17.52
C GLU A 52 -14.39 3.89 16.82
N GLU A 53 -13.88 3.92 15.58
CA GLU A 53 -13.54 2.78 14.74
C GLU A 53 -12.12 2.98 14.20
N CYS A 54 -11.48 1.89 13.80
CA CYS A 54 -10.22 2.00 13.10
C CYS A 54 -10.47 2.53 11.69
N PHE A 55 -9.63 3.45 11.22
CA PHE A 55 -9.63 3.89 9.83
C PHE A 55 -8.30 3.64 9.14
N LEU A 56 -8.36 3.58 7.81
CA LEU A 56 -7.21 3.66 6.93
C LEU A 56 -7.56 4.59 5.77
N ASP A 57 -6.77 5.64 5.63
CA ASP A 57 -6.81 6.58 4.52
C ASP A 57 -5.54 6.39 3.69
N TRP A 58 -5.71 6.33 2.37
CA TRP A 58 -4.66 6.34 1.38
C TRP A 58 -4.99 7.41 0.37
N GLN A 59 -4.03 8.27 0.04
CA GLN A 59 -4.25 9.39 -0.87
C GLN A 59 -2.99 9.67 -1.69
N VAL A 60 -3.18 10.04 -2.94
CA VAL A 60 -2.11 10.55 -3.80
C VAL A 60 -2.08 12.08 -3.69
N LEU A 61 -0.93 12.62 -3.29
CA LEU A 61 -0.67 14.04 -3.18
C LEU A 61 -0.42 14.68 -4.56
N PRO A 62 -0.45 16.03 -4.67
CA PRO A 62 -0.24 16.73 -5.94
C PRO A 62 1.14 16.50 -6.57
N ASP A 63 2.14 16.14 -5.76
CA ASP A 63 3.49 15.77 -6.19
C ASP A 63 3.60 14.28 -6.61
N LEU A 64 2.45 13.60 -6.77
CA LEU A 64 2.32 12.19 -7.10
C LEU A 64 2.84 11.22 -6.02
N SER A 65 3.23 11.72 -4.84
CA SER A 65 3.55 10.85 -3.71
C SER A 65 2.29 10.26 -3.11
N ALA A 66 2.36 8.99 -2.69
CA ALA A 66 1.27 8.35 -1.96
C ALA A 66 1.52 8.46 -0.46
N VAL A 67 0.51 8.88 0.29
CA VAL A 67 0.56 8.90 1.76
C VAL A 67 -0.58 8.08 2.34
N LEU A 68 -0.25 7.37 3.40
CA LEU A 68 -1.14 6.48 4.14
C LEU A 68 -1.26 7.00 5.57
N SER A 69 -2.48 7.06 6.09
CA SER A 69 -2.77 7.47 7.47
C SER A 69 -3.72 6.49 8.10
N ALA A 70 -3.43 6.08 9.33
CA ALA A 70 -4.22 5.10 10.07
C ALA A 70 -4.42 5.58 11.50
N GLY A 71 -5.54 5.21 12.10
CA GLY A 71 -5.78 5.51 13.50
C GLY A 71 -7.22 5.25 13.93
N CYS A 72 -7.65 6.01 14.94
CA CYS A 72 -9.00 6.02 15.47
C CYS A 72 -9.80 7.18 14.88
N ARG A 73 -11.05 6.93 14.52
CA ARG A 73 -11.96 7.94 13.97
C ARG A 73 -13.37 7.66 14.44
N SER A 74 -14.17 8.71 14.65
CA SER A 74 -15.54 8.52 15.13
C SER A 74 -16.42 7.78 14.12
N LYS A 75 -17.34 6.96 14.62
CA LYS A 75 -18.37 6.24 13.87
C LYS A 75 -19.18 7.16 12.97
N GLN A 76 -19.43 8.40 13.41
CA GLN A 76 -20.14 9.39 12.62
C GLN A 76 -19.38 9.72 11.33
N VAL A 77 -18.06 9.96 11.42
CA VAL A 77 -17.23 10.23 10.24
C VAL A 77 -17.12 8.99 9.36
N CYS A 78 -16.96 7.80 9.95
CA CYS A 78 -16.94 6.54 9.21
C CYS A 78 -18.26 6.24 8.46
N ASN A 79 -19.40 6.57 9.07
CA ASN A 79 -20.71 6.47 8.43
C ASN A 79 -20.85 7.47 7.28
N LEU A 80 -20.34 8.70 7.43
CA LEU A 80 -20.32 9.69 6.35
C LEU A 80 -19.48 9.21 5.17
N ILE A 81 -18.26 8.72 5.43
CA ILE A 81 -17.35 8.22 4.39
C ILE A 81 -17.97 7.03 3.64
N SER A 82 -18.53 6.06 4.37
CA SER A 82 -19.18 4.90 3.74
C SER A 82 -20.43 5.29 2.95
N SER A 83 -21.14 6.34 3.33
CA SER A 83 -22.28 6.90 2.57
C SER A 83 -21.87 7.71 1.34
N ALA A 84 -20.75 8.44 1.42
CA ALA A 84 -20.26 9.31 0.34
C ALA A 84 -19.47 8.53 -0.73
N PHE A 85 -18.72 7.50 -0.31
CA PHE A 85 -17.82 6.75 -1.19
C PHE A 85 -18.24 5.30 -1.43
N GLY A 86 -19.28 4.80 -0.72
CA GLY A 86 -19.72 3.41 -0.80
C GLY A 86 -18.65 2.42 -0.34
N LYS A 87 -19.04 1.14 -0.14
CA LYS A 87 -18.08 0.04 0.12
C LYS A 87 -17.13 -0.26 -1.05
N ARG A 88 -17.23 0.50 -2.12
CA ARG A 88 -16.36 0.45 -3.28
C ARG A 88 -15.75 1.84 -3.38
N ALA A 89 -14.57 2.01 -2.82
CA ALA A 89 -13.70 3.12 -3.18
C ALA A 89 -13.80 3.26 -4.70
N SER A 90 -14.42 4.35 -5.14
CA SER A 90 -14.76 4.54 -6.54
C SER A 90 -13.45 4.43 -7.32
N LYS A 91 -13.40 3.57 -8.35
CA LYS A 91 -12.29 3.43 -9.30
C LYS A 91 -11.84 4.77 -9.95
N ARG A 92 -12.46 5.90 -9.61
CA ARG A 92 -12.23 7.25 -10.13
C ARG A 92 -11.61 8.22 -9.11
N THR A 93 -11.42 7.84 -7.85
CA THR A 93 -10.81 8.71 -6.84
C THR A 93 -9.36 8.30 -6.61
N LEU A 94 -8.43 9.26 -6.64
CA LEU A 94 -6.99 9.10 -6.36
C LEU A 94 -6.73 8.84 -4.87
N GLY A 95 -7.54 7.99 -4.25
CA GLY A 95 -7.52 7.76 -2.82
C GLY A 95 -8.53 6.70 -2.37
N CYS A 96 -8.30 6.19 -1.18
CA CYS A 96 -9.16 5.28 -0.46
C CYS A 96 -9.33 5.78 0.97
N SER A 97 -10.54 5.66 1.50
CA SER A 97 -10.81 5.89 2.91
C SER A 97 -11.80 4.85 3.38
N GLN A 98 -11.40 4.03 4.35
CA GLN A 98 -12.23 2.95 4.88
C GLN A 98 -12.13 2.89 6.39
N CYS A 99 -13.21 2.40 7.02
CA CYS A 99 -13.25 2.13 8.45
C CYS A 99 -13.62 0.67 8.73
N CYS A 100 -13.21 0.18 9.89
CA CYS A 100 -13.57 -1.13 10.42
C CYS A 100 -13.64 -1.11 11.95
N ASN A 101 -14.43 -2.02 12.49
CA ASN A 101 -14.63 -2.18 13.94
C ASN A 101 -14.42 -3.63 14.41
N SER A 102 -13.79 -4.44 13.58
CA SER A 102 -13.48 -5.84 13.89
C SER A 102 -12.27 -5.92 14.83
N PRO A 103 -12.23 -6.90 15.75
CA PRO A 103 -11.04 -7.16 16.55
C PRO A 103 -9.85 -7.59 15.66
N PRO A 104 -8.61 -7.55 16.19
CA PRO A 104 -7.43 -8.06 15.49
C PRO A 104 -7.62 -9.50 15.04
N ASN A 105 -6.98 -9.85 13.92
CA ASN A 105 -7.06 -11.20 13.38
C ASN A 105 -6.18 -12.21 14.16
N SER A 106 -6.12 -13.46 13.68
CA SER A 106 -5.30 -14.53 14.28
C SER A 106 -3.79 -14.26 14.29
N LYS A 107 -3.31 -13.26 13.55
CA LYS A 107 -1.92 -12.78 13.53
C LYS A 107 -1.72 -11.53 14.40
N ASN A 108 -2.71 -11.16 15.22
CA ASN A 108 -2.72 -9.96 16.05
C ASN A 108 -2.58 -8.64 15.25
N VAL A 109 -2.96 -8.65 13.98
CA VAL A 109 -2.96 -7.44 13.13
C VAL A 109 -4.32 -6.75 13.28
N PRO A 110 -4.36 -5.46 13.63
CA PRO A 110 -5.60 -4.68 13.68
C PRO A 110 -6.39 -4.69 12.37
N CYS A 111 -7.72 -4.51 12.44
CA CYS A 111 -8.59 -4.65 11.27
C CYS A 111 -8.25 -3.65 10.16
N ASN A 112 -7.74 -2.46 10.50
CA ASN A 112 -7.37 -1.43 9.53
C ASN A 112 -6.08 -1.75 8.77
N GLY A 113 -5.34 -2.80 9.14
CA GLY A 113 -4.16 -3.27 8.41
C GLY A 113 -4.45 -4.03 7.12
N TYR A 114 -5.72 -4.27 6.79
CA TYR A 114 -6.17 -4.94 5.57
C TYR A 114 -7.09 -4.07 4.69
N LEU A 115 -7.36 -2.84 5.14
CA LEU A 115 -8.25 -1.93 4.43
C LEU A 115 -7.54 -1.39 3.18
N CYS A 116 -8.32 -0.79 2.27
CA CYS A 116 -7.82 -0.19 1.04
C CYS A 116 -6.95 -1.12 0.18
N GLU A 117 -7.27 -2.42 0.22
CA GLU A 117 -6.54 -3.50 -0.48
C GLU A 117 -5.05 -3.56 -0.11
N GLN A 118 -4.67 -2.92 1.01
CA GLN A 118 -3.35 -3.03 1.61
C GLN A 118 -3.32 -4.35 2.37
N ALA A 119 -2.94 -5.46 1.72
CA ALA A 119 -2.53 -6.62 2.51
C ALA A 119 -1.25 -6.23 3.28
N PRO A 120 -1.03 -6.69 4.53
CA PRO A 120 0.28 -6.66 5.14
C PRO A 120 1.15 -7.63 4.34
N VAL A 121 1.83 -7.08 3.35
CA VAL A 121 2.47 -7.85 2.28
C VAL A 121 3.77 -8.45 2.79
N ALA A 122 4.07 -9.64 2.26
CA ALA A 122 5.39 -10.26 2.24
C ALA A 122 6.50 -9.27 1.85
N ALA A 123 7.74 -9.61 2.23
CA ALA A 123 8.95 -8.86 1.86
C ALA A 123 8.90 -8.43 0.38
N GLY A 124 9.22 -7.16 0.12
CA GLY A 124 9.16 -6.60 -1.22
C GLY A 124 10.10 -7.31 -2.21
N THR A 125 9.88 -7.08 -3.49
CA THR A 125 10.69 -7.68 -4.56
C THR A 125 12.01 -6.91 -4.69
N ALA A 126 13.14 -7.62 -4.79
CA ALA A 126 14.41 -6.97 -5.14
C ALA A 126 14.44 -6.67 -6.65
N CYS A 127 14.73 -5.41 -7.00
CA CYS A 127 14.78 -4.91 -8.36
C CYS A 127 16.12 -4.22 -8.62
N GLY A 128 16.55 -4.18 -9.89
CA GLY A 128 17.70 -3.38 -10.27
C GLY A 128 17.37 -1.89 -10.13
N ILE A 129 18.28 -1.09 -9.57
CA ILE A 129 18.14 0.37 -9.41
C ILE A 129 19.33 1.06 -10.06
N CYS A 130 19.14 1.56 -11.27
CA CYS A 130 20.21 2.27 -11.98
C CYS A 130 19.65 3.40 -12.82
N ASP A 131 20.38 4.50 -12.86
CA ASP A 131 20.08 5.65 -13.69
C ASP A 131 20.94 5.63 -14.96
N ARG A 132 20.29 5.73 -16.12
CA ARG A 132 20.89 5.89 -17.46
C ARG A 132 22.07 4.96 -17.78
N VAL A 133 21.89 3.65 -17.58
CA VAL A 133 22.85 2.62 -18.01
C VAL A 133 22.73 2.36 -19.51
N SER A 134 23.79 1.81 -20.12
CA SER A 134 23.83 1.49 -21.55
C SER A 134 23.11 0.17 -21.88
N ASP A 135 23.13 -0.80 -20.97
CA ASP A 135 22.35 -2.04 -21.03
C ASP A 135 21.72 -2.29 -19.64
N PRO A 136 20.43 -2.68 -19.53
CA PRO A 136 19.81 -3.05 -18.26
C PRO A 136 20.56 -4.12 -17.47
N LYS A 137 21.28 -5.02 -18.15
CA LYS A 137 22.07 -6.09 -17.53
C LYS A 137 23.32 -5.59 -16.83
N ASP A 138 23.81 -4.41 -17.21
CA ASP A 138 24.96 -3.77 -16.58
C ASP A 138 24.61 -3.17 -15.21
N CYS A 139 23.32 -3.19 -14.81
CA CYS A 139 22.89 -2.71 -13.52
C CYS A 139 23.31 -3.68 -12.39
N SER A 140 24.38 -3.32 -11.68
CA SER A 140 24.92 -4.09 -10.56
C SER A 140 24.26 -3.80 -9.22
N VAL A 141 23.39 -2.78 -9.15
CA VAL A 141 22.74 -2.35 -7.91
C VAL A 141 21.35 -2.95 -7.84
N ASP A 142 21.07 -3.70 -6.78
CA ASP A 142 19.74 -4.21 -6.46
C ASP A 142 19.24 -3.61 -5.16
N GLN A 143 17.95 -3.26 -5.10
CA GLN A 143 17.28 -2.79 -3.91
C GLN A 143 15.95 -3.52 -3.75
N THR A 144 15.62 -3.87 -2.51
CA THR A 144 14.28 -4.34 -2.17
C THR A 144 13.30 -3.17 -2.26
N CYS A 145 12.38 -3.25 -3.21
CA CYS A 145 11.29 -2.28 -3.36
C CYS A 145 10.30 -2.39 -2.20
N GLN A 146 9.50 -1.35 -2.01
CA GLN A 146 8.41 -1.40 -1.06
C GLN A 146 7.37 -2.45 -1.48
N PRO A 147 6.59 -2.99 -0.55
CA PRO A 147 5.58 -3.99 -0.90
C PRO A 147 4.46 -3.49 -1.84
N SER A 148 4.20 -2.18 -1.86
CA SER A 148 3.29 -1.51 -2.81
C SER A 148 3.93 -1.24 -4.18
N GLU A 149 5.23 -1.50 -4.32
CA GLU A 149 6.01 -1.28 -5.52
C GLU A 149 6.33 -2.61 -6.23
N THR A 150 6.70 -2.48 -7.49
CA THR A 150 7.18 -3.56 -8.35
C THR A 150 8.33 -3.03 -9.22
N CYS A 151 9.06 -3.92 -9.90
CA CYS A 151 10.21 -3.48 -10.69
C CYS A 151 9.74 -2.75 -11.95
N ILE A 152 10.44 -1.70 -12.34
CA ILE A 152 10.25 -0.99 -13.62
C ILE A 152 11.56 -0.92 -14.41
N VAL A 153 11.43 -0.98 -15.74
CA VAL A 153 12.47 -0.57 -16.69
C VAL A 153 11.91 0.47 -17.66
N LYS A 154 12.67 1.53 -17.91
CA LYS A 154 12.39 2.55 -18.91
C LYS A 154 13.51 2.59 -19.95
N THR A 155 13.15 2.68 -21.22
CA THR A 155 14.06 3.00 -22.31
C THR A 155 13.96 4.49 -22.59
N LEU A 156 15.08 5.19 -22.48
CA LEU A 156 15.24 6.62 -22.69
C LEU A 156 16.07 6.87 -23.95
N PHE A 157 15.77 7.93 -24.68
CA PHE A 157 16.61 8.42 -25.77
C PHE A 157 17.16 9.79 -25.39
N THR A 158 18.49 9.83 -25.20
CA THR A 158 19.22 11.00 -24.70
C THR A 158 20.43 11.24 -25.59
N GLY A 159 20.56 12.44 -26.17
CA GLY A 159 21.75 12.83 -26.93
C GLY A 159 22.09 11.91 -28.12
N GLY A 160 21.10 11.28 -28.74
CA GLY A 160 21.29 10.37 -29.89
C GLY A 160 21.55 8.91 -29.52
N VAL A 161 21.59 8.57 -28.23
CA VAL A 161 21.84 7.19 -27.76
C VAL A 161 20.70 6.71 -26.87
N LEU A 162 20.50 5.38 -26.89
CA LEU A 162 19.57 4.71 -25.98
C LEU A 162 20.22 4.56 -24.61
N LYS A 163 19.44 4.85 -23.57
CA LYS A 163 19.79 4.67 -22.16
C LYS A 163 18.64 3.97 -21.45
N TYR A 164 18.95 3.33 -20.34
CA TYR A 164 17.97 2.58 -19.56
C TYR A 164 17.97 3.07 -18.12
N GLU A 165 16.77 3.24 -17.58
CA GLU A 165 16.53 3.59 -16.18
C GLU A 165 15.76 2.43 -15.55
N LEU A 166 16.27 1.90 -14.44
CA LEU A 166 15.72 0.78 -13.71
C LEU A 166 15.38 1.24 -12.30
N GLY A 167 14.24 0.81 -11.77
CA GLY A 167 13.78 1.27 -10.46
C GLY A 167 12.68 0.42 -9.83
N CYS A 168 12.17 0.94 -8.73
CA CYS A 168 10.89 0.56 -8.12
C CYS A 168 9.81 1.52 -8.62
N GLU A 169 8.65 0.99 -8.97
CA GLU A 169 7.47 1.77 -9.35
C GLU A 169 6.25 1.27 -8.59
N GLN A 170 5.33 2.18 -8.25
CA GLN A 170 4.10 1.81 -7.57
C GLN A 170 3.26 0.88 -8.46
N LYS A 171 2.77 -0.23 -7.88
CA LYS A 171 1.96 -1.23 -8.59
C LYS A 171 0.75 -0.60 -9.30
N PHE A 172 0.11 0.39 -8.67
CA PHE A 172 -1.03 1.08 -9.28
C PHE A 172 -0.63 1.89 -10.54
N VAL A 173 0.57 2.49 -10.56
CA VAL A 173 1.09 3.19 -11.74
C VAL A 173 1.32 2.18 -12.85
N CYS A 174 1.93 1.04 -12.52
CA CYS A 174 2.12 -0.07 -13.46
C CYS A 174 0.80 -0.57 -14.06
N ASP A 175 -0.27 -0.69 -13.26
CA ASP A 175 -1.60 -1.07 -13.75
C ASP A 175 -2.19 -0.03 -14.72
N LEU A 176 -1.94 1.25 -14.48
CA LEU A 176 -2.36 2.32 -15.40
C LEU A 176 -1.56 2.26 -16.71
N MET A 177 -0.25 2.07 -16.64
CA MET A 177 0.60 1.89 -17.84
C MET A 177 0.12 0.71 -18.69
N LEU A 178 -0.19 -0.41 -18.05
CA LEU A 178 -0.67 -1.60 -18.74
C LEU A 178 -2.02 -1.38 -19.43
N LYS A 179 -2.93 -0.64 -18.79
CA LYS A 179 -4.23 -0.26 -19.39
C LYS A 179 -4.07 0.68 -20.58
N GLU A 180 -3.18 1.66 -20.49
CA GLU A 180 -2.91 2.60 -21.59
C GLU A 180 -2.33 1.88 -22.80
N TYR A 181 -1.39 0.97 -22.57
CA TYR A 181 -0.82 0.11 -23.61
C TYR A 181 -1.87 -0.72 -24.36
N LYS A 182 -2.86 -1.30 -23.65
CA LYS A 182 -3.97 -2.05 -24.27
C LYS A 182 -4.81 -1.18 -25.21
N ASN A 183 -5.04 0.07 -24.84
CA ASN A 183 -5.98 0.94 -25.56
C ASN A 183 -5.35 1.65 -26.75
N THR A 184 -4.03 1.83 -26.77
CA THR A 184 -3.37 2.69 -27.75
C THR A 184 -2.20 2.01 -28.48
N HIS A 185 -1.85 0.77 -28.12
CA HIS A 185 -0.59 0.12 -28.50
C HIS A 185 0.66 0.97 -28.22
N SER A 186 0.49 2.04 -27.45
CA SER A 186 1.51 3.01 -27.11
C SER A 186 1.75 2.82 -25.61
N SER A 187 2.97 2.43 -25.26
CA SER A 187 3.46 2.62 -23.88
C SER A 187 3.47 4.15 -23.61
N HIS A 188 3.91 4.64 -22.46
CA HIS A 188 4.15 6.08 -22.25
C HIS A 188 5.30 6.66 -23.13
N THR A 189 5.51 6.09 -24.31
CA THR A 189 6.21 6.64 -25.47
C THR A 189 5.82 8.09 -25.72
N GLY A 190 6.83 8.97 -25.80
CA GLY A 190 6.64 10.35 -26.24
C GLY A 190 6.63 11.41 -25.13
N LYS A 191 6.56 11.01 -23.86
CA LYS A 191 6.67 11.96 -22.73
C LYS A 191 8.15 12.27 -22.46
N ARG A 192 8.43 13.53 -22.12
CA ARG A 192 9.75 13.94 -21.64
C ARG A 192 9.90 13.53 -20.19
N ALA A 193 10.97 12.84 -19.84
CA ALA A 193 11.36 12.66 -18.43
C ALA A 193 11.93 13.99 -17.88
N ASP A 194 12.13 14.07 -16.57
CA ASP A 194 12.53 15.28 -15.82
C ASP A 194 13.87 15.93 -16.26
N HIS A 195 14.55 15.40 -17.26
CA HIS A 195 15.80 15.92 -17.81
C HIS A 195 15.75 16.20 -19.33
N GLY A 196 14.55 16.20 -19.93
CA GLY A 196 14.38 16.40 -21.37
C GLY A 196 14.61 15.14 -22.21
N ASP A 197 14.83 14.00 -21.56
CA ASP A 197 14.95 12.69 -22.20
C ASP A 197 13.62 12.26 -22.79
N LEU A 198 13.64 11.64 -23.97
CA LEU A 198 12.45 11.05 -24.57
C LEU A 198 12.25 9.63 -24.04
N VAL A 199 11.15 9.39 -23.33
CA VAL A 199 10.79 8.02 -22.92
C VAL A 199 10.26 7.28 -24.14
N LEU A 200 10.96 6.22 -24.55
CA LEU A 200 10.61 5.35 -25.67
C LEU A 200 9.87 4.08 -25.23
N CYS A 201 10.00 3.67 -23.98
CA CYS A 201 9.34 2.49 -23.46
C CYS A 201 9.35 2.56 -21.94
N ALA A 202 8.28 2.13 -21.30
CA ALA A 202 8.22 1.87 -19.87
C ALA A 202 7.43 0.59 -19.63
N ALA A 203 7.97 -0.31 -18.80
CA ALA A 203 7.35 -1.59 -18.48
C ALA A 203 7.67 -2.02 -17.06
N CYS A 204 6.65 -2.54 -16.38
CA CYS A 204 6.82 -3.12 -15.06
C CYS A 204 6.96 -4.65 -15.14
N CYS A 205 7.46 -5.28 -14.10
CA CYS A 205 7.43 -6.74 -13.97
C CYS A 205 7.54 -7.16 -12.51
N ASP A 206 7.02 -8.36 -12.25
CA ASP A 206 7.14 -9.01 -10.95
C ASP A 206 8.23 -10.08 -11.00
N GLY A 207 9.07 -10.12 -9.97
CA GLY A 207 10.13 -11.11 -9.81
C GLY A 207 11.49 -10.48 -9.53
N LEU A 208 12.37 -11.26 -8.89
CA LEU A 208 13.71 -10.82 -8.50
C LEU A 208 14.52 -10.36 -9.73
N GLY A 209 14.92 -9.10 -9.75
CA GLY A 209 15.74 -8.50 -10.81
C GLY A 209 15.11 -8.56 -12.20
N CYS A 210 13.79 -8.71 -12.31
CA CYS A 210 13.12 -8.93 -13.60
C CYS A 210 13.30 -7.74 -14.58
N ASN A 211 13.56 -6.54 -14.05
CA ASN A 211 13.77 -5.32 -14.81
C ASN A 211 15.19 -5.18 -15.39
N LYS A 212 16.08 -6.16 -15.19
CA LYS A 212 17.42 -6.22 -15.83
C LYS A 212 17.41 -6.74 -17.26
N ASN A 213 16.25 -6.71 -17.91
CA ASN A 213 16.07 -7.05 -19.32
C ASN A 213 15.62 -5.82 -20.10
N GLN A 214 15.69 -5.89 -21.43
CA GLN A 214 15.18 -4.80 -22.26
C GLN A 214 13.67 -4.63 -22.06
N CYS A 215 13.19 -3.37 -22.09
CA CYS A 215 11.77 -3.06 -21.91
C CYS A 215 10.85 -3.86 -22.84
N SER A 216 11.26 -4.08 -24.09
CA SER A 216 10.53 -4.91 -25.07
C SER A 216 10.41 -6.39 -24.66
N GLU A 217 11.42 -6.94 -23.99
CA GLU A 217 11.40 -8.30 -23.47
C GLU A 217 10.52 -8.40 -22.22
N VAL A 218 10.60 -7.40 -21.35
CA VAL A 218 9.75 -7.29 -20.15
C VAL A 218 8.28 -7.25 -20.53
N ILE A 219 7.90 -6.46 -21.55
CA ILE A 219 6.54 -6.40 -22.07
C ILE A 219 6.06 -7.77 -22.58
N LYS A 220 6.90 -8.48 -23.36
CA LYS A 220 6.55 -9.80 -23.92
C LYS A 220 6.34 -10.86 -22.85
N ASN A 221 7.12 -10.79 -21.78
CA ASN A 221 7.11 -11.75 -20.68
C ASN A 221 6.02 -11.47 -19.65
N GLN A 222 5.26 -10.37 -19.80
CA GLN A 222 4.14 -10.13 -18.92
C GLN A 222 3.04 -11.19 -19.13
N PRO A 223 2.45 -11.74 -18.05
CA PRO A 223 1.39 -12.76 -18.16
C PRO A 223 0.16 -12.27 -18.93
N CYS A 224 0.00 -10.96 -19.05
CA CYS A 224 -1.07 -10.29 -19.80
C CYS A 224 -0.81 -10.12 -21.30
N PHE A 225 0.39 -10.43 -21.81
CA PHE A 225 0.75 -10.20 -23.22
C PHE A 225 0.11 -11.21 -24.19
N ASN A 226 -0.14 -12.44 -23.73
CA ASN A 226 -0.70 -13.54 -24.54
C ASN A 226 -2.08 -14.05 -24.05
N SER A 227 -2.68 -13.38 -23.07
CA SER A 227 -3.87 -13.89 -22.36
C SER A 227 -5.06 -12.96 -22.50
N THR A 228 -6.16 -13.48 -23.04
CA THR A 228 -7.51 -12.86 -23.03
C THR A 228 -8.12 -12.80 -21.63
N ILE A 229 -7.43 -13.28 -20.59
CA ILE A 229 -7.96 -13.59 -19.24
C ILE A 229 -7.49 -12.56 -18.20
N CYS A 230 -7.50 -11.28 -18.55
CA CYS A 230 -7.41 -10.19 -17.57
C CYS A 230 -8.52 -9.19 -17.85
N GLY A 231 -9.76 -9.68 -17.72
CA GLY A 231 -11.04 -8.98 -17.73
C GLY A 231 -11.98 -9.67 -16.75
#